data_AF-A0A225UNW4-F1
#
_entry.id   AF-A0A225UNW4-F1
#
_cell.length_a   1.000
_cell.length_b   1.000
_cell.length_c   1.000
_cell.angle_alpha   90.00
_cell.angle_beta   90.00
_cell.angle_gamma   90.00
#
_symmetry.space_group_name_H-M   'P 1'
#
loop_
_entity.id
_entity.type
_entity.pdbx_description
1 polymer ?
#
loop_
_entity_poly.entity_id
_entity_poly.type
_entity_poly.pdbx_seq_one_letter_code
_entity_poly.pdbx_strand_id
1 'polypeptide(L)'
;AYPFVVVPIYGSCHRSFVIIENALQPGPTSLYHVHSFRCCSNLGRISDNIIWYLAHEQKFQAPNIPTPAWNCEGFYTTPLQSNTVDCGVYVLHFIDNISRAVMKLRRAMRMPRYISDKMVEWTCGTFNENASYCVRTVLYNRIISDANAKT
;
A
#
# COMPACT_ATOMS: atom_id res chain seq x y z
N ALA A 1 7.19 -8.51 15.67
CA ALA A 1 6.10 -7.72 15.09
C ALA A 1 6.40 -7.37 13.63
N TYR A 2 5.36 -7.24 12.79
CA TYR A 2 5.49 -6.67 11.45
C TYR A 2 5.43 -5.14 11.57
N PRO A 3 6.45 -4.40 11.12
CA PRO A 3 6.49 -2.94 11.29
C PRO A 3 5.45 -2.19 10.43
N PHE A 4 4.83 -2.87 9.45
CA PHE A 4 3.91 -2.28 8.51
C PHE A 4 2.71 -3.17 8.23
N VAL A 5 1.56 -2.54 8.01
CA VAL A 5 0.33 -3.18 7.52
C VAL A 5 0.03 -2.60 6.13
N VAL A 6 -0.25 -3.47 5.16
CA VAL A 6 -0.67 -3.06 3.82
C VAL A 6 -2.17 -3.31 3.69
N VAL A 7 -2.92 -2.28 3.34
CA VAL A 7 -4.38 -2.33 3.19
C VAL A 7 -4.74 -1.98 1.75
N PRO A 8 -5.11 -2.98 0.91
CA PRO A 8 -5.70 -2.71 -0.40
C PRO A 8 -7.05 -2.00 -0.24
N ILE A 9 -7.28 -0.96 -1.02
CA ILE A 9 -8.49 -0.15 -0.99
C ILE A 9 -9.20 -0.24 -2.35
N TYR A 10 -10.51 -0.46 -2.31
CA TYR A 10 -11.40 -0.35 -3.45
C TYR A 10 -12.51 0.66 -3.16
N GLY A 11 -12.71 1.62 -4.06
CA GLY A 11 -13.78 2.60 -3.96
C GLY A 11 -13.94 3.39 -5.26
N SER A 12 -15.17 3.76 -5.61
CA SER A 12 -15.49 4.51 -6.84
C SER A 12 -14.85 3.92 -8.11
N CYS A 13 -14.89 2.59 -8.26
CA CYS A 13 -14.28 1.85 -9.37
C CYS A 13 -12.75 1.99 -9.51
N HIS A 14 -12.08 2.53 -8.49
CA HIS A 14 -10.62 2.66 -8.45
C HIS A 14 -10.01 1.78 -7.35
N ARG A 15 -8.81 1.27 -7.61
CA ARG A 15 -8.03 0.48 -6.66
C ARG A 15 -6.75 1.23 -6.29
N SER A 16 -6.49 1.33 -5.01
CA SER A 16 -5.29 1.94 -4.41
C SER A 16 -4.87 1.11 -3.19
N PHE A 17 -3.85 1.53 -2.45
CA PHE A 17 -3.51 0.87 -1.18
C PHE A 17 -2.89 1.83 -0.18
N VAL A 18 -3.02 1.51 1.10
CA VAL A 18 -2.41 2.26 2.20
C VAL A 18 -1.35 1.38 2.86
N ILE A 19 -0.20 1.96 3.16
CA ILE A 19 0.79 1.38 4.06
C ILE A 19 0.67 2.10 5.40
N ILE A 20 0.53 1.32 6.48
CA ILE A 20 0.40 1.84 7.84
C ILE A 20 1.66 1.45 8.61
N GLU A 21 2.43 2.44 9.04
CA GLU A 21 3.60 2.27 9.91
C GLU A 21 3.17 2.39 11.38
N ASN A 22 3.72 1.51 12.23
CA ASN A 22 3.41 1.45 13.67
C ASN A 22 1.93 1.19 14.01
N ALA A 23 1.21 0.44 13.16
CA ALA A 23 -0.17 0.05 13.43
C ALA A 23 -0.30 -0.64 14.81
N LEU A 24 -1.12 -0.06 15.70
CA LEU A 24 -1.37 -0.55 17.06
C LEU A 24 -0.09 -0.64 17.94
N GLN A 25 0.99 0.06 17.59
CA GLN A 25 2.21 0.14 18.40
C GLN A 25 2.28 1.49 19.15
N PRO A 26 3.06 1.58 20.25
CA PRO A 26 3.33 2.85 20.89
C PRO A 26 4.07 3.83 19.96
N GLY A 27 3.69 5.10 19.98
CA GLY A 27 4.33 6.17 19.21
C GLY A 27 3.47 6.68 18.05
N PRO A 28 4.02 7.54 17.17
CA PRO A 28 3.27 8.05 16.02
C PRO A 28 2.94 6.95 15.00
N THR A 29 1.73 7.02 14.45
CA THR A 29 1.23 6.15 13.38
C THR A 29 1.16 6.93 12.08
N SER A 30 1.78 6.40 11.03
CA SER A 30 1.80 7.05 9.71
C SER A 30 1.00 6.24 8.69
N LEU A 31 0.20 6.90 7.87
CA LEU A 31 -0.60 6.33 6.78
C LEU A 31 -0.06 6.89 5.47
N TYR A 32 0.39 5.99 4.59
CA TYR A 32 0.92 6.33 3.27
C TYR A 32 0.00 5.78 2.20
N HIS A 33 -0.78 6.64 1.57
CA HIS A 33 -1.74 6.25 0.54
C HIS A 33 -1.11 6.33 -0.84
N VAL A 34 -0.96 5.19 -1.52
CA VAL A 34 -0.36 5.11 -2.84
C VAL A 34 -1.43 4.99 -3.92
N HIS A 35 -1.33 5.85 -4.94
CA HIS A 35 -2.24 5.93 -6.07
C HIS A 35 -1.53 5.89 -7.40
N SER A 36 -2.11 5.20 -8.38
CA SER A 36 -1.63 5.23 -9.76
C SER A 36 -2.33 6.27 -10.63
N PHE A 37 -3.40 6.91 -10.15
CA PHE A 37 -4.27 7.76 -10.97
C PHE A 37 -4.59 9.10 -10.29
N ARG A 38 -4.40 10.23 -11.00
CA ARG A 38 -4.52 11.59 -10.41
C ARG A 38 -5.93 11.98 -9.95
N CYS A 39 -6.98 11.47 -10.60
CA CYS A 39 -8.35 11.95 -10.37
C CYS A 39 -9.10 11.27 -9.21
N CYS A 40 -8.44 10.39 -8.43
CA CYS A 40 -9.12 9.50 -7.47
C CYS A 40 -8.63 9.62 -6.02
N SER A 41 -7.95 10.72 -5.66
CA SER A 41 -7.46 10.93 -4.30
C SER A 41 -8.64 11.18 -3.33
N ASN A 42 -9.00 10.15 -2.56
CA ASN A 42 -9.92 10.20 -1.43
C ASN A 42 -9.18 10.08 -0.08
N LEU A 43 -7.96 10.64 0.00
CA LEU A 43 -7.05 10.45 1.14
C LEU A 43 -7.71 10.77 2.48
N GLY A 44 -8.45 11.89 2.58
CA GLY A 44 -9.13 12.28 3.82
C GLY A 44 -10.08 11.21 4.33
N ARG A 45 -11.08 10.82 3.52
CA ARG A 45 -12.08 9.80 3.89
C ARG A 45 -11.45 8.44 4.22
N ILE A 46 -10.44 8.03 3.46
CA ILE A 46 -9.74 6.75 3.70
C ILE A 46 -8.95 6.81 5.00
N SER A 47 -8.24 7.91 5.24
CA SER A 47 -7.48 8.13 6.47
C SER A 47 -8.41 8.16 7.69
N ASP A 48 -9.51 8.92 7.63
CA ASP A 48 -10.47 9.04 8.74
C ASP A 48 -11.04 7.66 9.14
N ASN A 49 -11.40 6.83 8.17
CA ASN A 49 -11.91 5.48 8.43
C ASN A 49 -10.87 4.57 9.08
N ILE A 50 -9.63 4.61 8.59
CA ILE A 50 -8.53 3.79 9.14
C ILE A 50 -8.16 4.28 10.54
N ILE A 51 -8.06 5.60 10.75
CA ILE A 51 -7.80 6.23 12.05
C ILE A 51 -8.88 5.83 13.05
N TRP A 52 -10.15 5.97 12.68
CA TRP A 52 -11.27 5.58 13.53
C TRP A 52 -11.18 4.11 13.94
N TYR A 53 -10.94 3.21 12.98
CA TYR A 53 -10.82 1.77 13.24
C TYR A 53 -9.65 1.47 14.17
N LEU A 54 -8.45 1.97 13.88
CA LEU A 54 -7.26 1.71 14.67
C LEU A 54 -7.34 2.31 16.07
N ALA A 55 -7.92 3.50 16.22
CA ALA A 55 -8.14 4.12 17.53
C ALA A 55 -9.15 3.32 18.36
N HIS A 56 -10.19 2.78 17.73
CA HIS A 56 -11.15 1.89 18.39
C HIS A 56 -10.47 0.60 18.87
N GLU A 57 -9.73 -0.07 17.99
CA GLU A 57 -8.99 -1.31 18.31
C GLU A 57 -7.95 -1.08 19.41
N GLN A 58 -7.21 0.03 19.36
CA GLN A 58 -6.22 0.37 20.37
C GLN A 58 -6.87 0.59 21.74
N LYS A 59 -8.00 1.31 21.80
CA LYS A 59 -8.73 1.53 23.06
C LYS A 59 -9.26 0.21 23.63
N PHE A 60 -9.70 -0.71 22.77
CA PHE A 60 -10.18 -2.02 23.19
C PHE A 60 -9.05 -2.89 23.74
N GLN A 61 -7.90 -2.94 23.05
CA GLN A 61 -6.78 -3.82 23.41
C GLN A 61 -5.87 -3.24 24.50
N ALA A 62 -5.75 -1.91 24.58
CA ALA A 62 -4.82 -1.21 25.46
C ALA A 62 -5.38 0.18 25.87
N PRO A 63 -6.42 0.22 26.73
CA PRO A 63 -7.15 1.45 27.06
C PRO A 63 -6.32 2.54 27.75
N ASN A 64 -5.17 2.16 28.32
CA ASN A 64 -4.27 3.07 29.03
C ASN A 64 -3.19 3.69 28.14
N ILE A 65 -3.10 3.29 26.86
CA ILE A 65 -2.14 3.89 25.92
C ILE A 65 -2.77 5.16 25.33
N PRO A 66 -2.06 6.31 25.36
CA PRO A 66 -2.53 7.54 24.73
C PRO A 66 -2.80 7.37 23.24
N THR A 67 -3.75 8.14 22.72
CA THR A 67 -3.99 8.24 21.28
C THR A 67 -2.69 8.67 20.57
N PRO A 68 -2.24 7.95 19.54
CA PRO A 68 -1.02 8.28 18.83
C PRO A 68 -1.20 9.57 18.02
N ALA A 69 -0.09 10.26 17.76
CA ALA A 69 -0.05 11.27 16.71
C ALA A 69 -0.22 10.59 15.34
N TRP A 70 -1.02 11.18 14.47
CA TRP A 70 -1.33 10.64 13.15
C TRP A 70 -0.66 11.50 12.06
N ASN A 71 0.04 10.83 11.15
CA ASN A 71 0.58 11.44 9.94
C ASN A 71 -0.08 10.78 8.73
N CYS A 72 -0.60 11.56 7.79
CA CYS A 72 -1.26 11.04 6.59
C CYS A 72 -0.65 11.69 5.35
N GLU A 73 -0.11 10.89 4.44
CA GLU A 73 0.55 11.38 3.22
C GLU A 73 0.08 10.59 2.00
N GLY A 74 -0.08 11.30 0.88
CA GLY A 74 -0.45 10.73 -0.41
C GLY A 74 0.75 10.67 -1.36
N PHE A 75 0.95 9.50 -1.99
CA PHE A 75 1.98 9.28 -2.98
C PHE A 75 1.36 8.85 -4.30
N TYR A 76 1.91 9.38 -5.39
CA TYR A 76 1.58 8.95 -6.73
C TYR A 76 2.67 8.02 -7.27
N THR A 77 2.26 7.02 -8.05
CA THR A 77 3.20 6.22 -8.82
C THR A 77 3.80 7.06 -9.94
N THR A 78 5.07 6.80 -10.25
CA THR A 78 5.75 7.37 -11.41
C THR A 78 6.31 6.21 -12.24
N PRO A 79 5.84 5.99 -13.48
CA PRO A 79 4.81 6.78 -14.16
C PRO A 79 3.40 6.55 -13.56
N LEU A 80 2.51 7.50 -13.86
CA LEU A 80 1.09 7.37 -13.58
C LEU A 80 0.46 6.41 -14.58
N GLN A 81 -0.57 5.70 -14.13
CA GLN A 81 -1.46 4.95 -14.99
C GLN A 81 -2.21 5.91 -15.91
N SER A 82 -2.31 5.58 -17.20
CA SER A 82 -3.00 6.40 -18.21
C SER A 82 -4.43 5.92 -18.47
N ASN A 83 -4.66 4.61 -18.42
CA ASN A 83 -5.97 3.98 -18.56
C ASN A 83 -6.76 3.93 -17.25
N THR A 84 -8.04 3.56 -17.29
CA THR A 84 -8.93 3.49 -16.11
C THR A 84 -9.10 2.08 -15.54
N VAL A 85 -8.53 1.05 -16.17
CA VAL A 85 -8.87 -0.37 -15.89
C VAL A 85 -7.76 -1.14 -15.18
N ASP A 86 -6.51 -0.70 -15.28
CA ASP A 86 -5.35 -1.42 -14.75
C ASP A 86 -4.96 -1.05 -13.31
N CYS A 87 -5.77 -0.23 -12.61
CA CYS A 87 -5.44 0.22 -11.25
C CYS A 87 -5.20 -0.95 -10.28
N GLY A 88 -5.90 -2.08 -10.48
CA GLY A 88 -5.63 -3.30 -9.70
C GLY A 88 -4.26 -3.92 -9.98
N VAL A 89 -3.79 -3.88 -11.23
CA VAL A 89 -2.47 -4.39 -11.61
C VAL A 89 -1.37 -3.50 -11.02
N TYR A 90 -1.57 -2.18 -11.06
CA TYR A 90 -0.67 -1.22 -10.40
C TYR A 90 -0.58 -1.48 -8.88
N VAL A 91 -1.73 -1.68 -8.21
CA VAL A 91 -1.76 -2.02 -6.77
C VAL A 91 -0.91 -3.27 -6.49
N LEU A 92 -1.12 -4.36 -7.24
CA LEU A 92 -0.36 -5.60 -7.03
C LEU A 92 1.14 -5.40 -7.27
N HIS A 93 1.51 -4.71 -8.34
CA HIS A 93 2.91 -4.43 -8.66
C HIS A 93 3.61 -3.63 -7.55
N PHE A 94 3.01 -2.50 -7.13
CA PHE A 94 3.65 -1.62 -6.15
C PHE A 94 3.63 -2.21 -4.73
N ILE A 95 2.63 -3.00 -4.36
CA ILE A 95 2.66 -3.77 -3.11
C ILE A 95 3.83 -4.76 -3.12
N ASP A 96 4.03 -5.53 -4.19
CA ASP A 96 5.16 -6.47 -4.29
C ASP A 96 6.50 -5.74 -4.27
N ASN A 97 6.64 -4.66 -5.05
CA ASN A 97 7.87 -3.85 -5.12
C ASN A 97 8.25 -3.27 -3.74
N ILE A 98 7.32 -2.59 -3.08
CA ILE A 98 7.56 -1.98 -1.76
C ILE A 98 7.83 -3.06 -0.71
N SER A 99 7.05 -4.15 -0.71
CA SER A 99 7.25 -5.25 0.24
C SER A 99 8.64 -5.87 0.10
N ARG A 100 9.13 -6.09 -1.12
CA ARG A 100 10.49 -6.58 -1.38
C ARG A 100 11.55 -5.58 -0.91
N ALA A 101 11.36 -4.29 -1.18
CA ALA A 101 12.29 -3.24 -0.76
C ALA A 101 12.41 -3.17 0.77
N VAL A 102 11.28 -3.15 1.47
CA VAL A 102 11.21 -3.18 2.94
C VAL A 102 11.91 -4.43 3.49
N MET A 103 11.62 -5.61 2.94
CA MET A 103 12.25 -6.86 3.39
C MET A 103 13.76 -6.87 3.16
N LYS A 104 14.24 -6.30 2.05
CA LYS A 104 15.67 -6.16 1.76
C LYS A 104 16.37 -5.26 2.78
N LEU A 105 15.81 -4.10 3.07
CA LEU A 105 16.38 -3.17 4.07
C LEU A 105 16.35 -3.74 5.47
N ARG A 106 15.26 -4.42 5.84
CA ARG A 106 15.13 -5.09 7.14
C ARG A 106 16.20 -6.16 7.33
N ARG A 107 16.41 -7.03 6.34
CA ARG A 107 17.47 -8.07 6.38
C ARG A 107 18.87 -7.49 6.49
N ALA A 108 19.09 -6.32 5.88
CA ALA A 108 20.36 -5.61 5.96
C ALA A 108 20.54 -4.77 7.23
N MET A 109 19.54 -4.71 8.14
CA MET A 109 19.53 -3.81 9.30
C MET A 109 19.69 -2.32 8.91
N ARG A 110 19.15 -1.94 7.75
CA ARG A 110 19.24 -0.58 7.17
C ARG A 110 17.86 0.05 6.99
N MET A 111 16.93 -0.23 7.89
CA MET A 111 15.62 0.41 7.87
C MET A 111 15.79 1.93 8.05
N PRO A 112 15.13 2.76 7.24
CA PRO A 112 15.12 4.20 7.48
C PRO A 112 14.41 4.50 8.82
N ARG A 113 14.59 5.72 9.32
CA ARG A 113 13.87 6.18 10.51
C ARG A 113 12.37 6.28 10.25
N TYR A 114 11.99 6.72 9.05
CA TYR A 114 10.62 6.79 8.57
C TYR A 114 10.53 6.19 7.17
N ILE A 115 9.48 5.43 6.88
CA ILE A 115 9.27 4.91 5.52
C ILE A 115 9.02 6.03 4.50
N SER A 116 8.45 7.17 4.92
CA SER A 116 8.20 8.32 4.04
C SER A 116 9.46 8.77 3.28
N ASP A 117 10.65 8.66 3.90
CA ASP A 117 11.95 8.94 3.27
C ASP A 117 12.23 8.10 2.01
N LYS A 118 11.52 6.97 1.86
CA LYS A 118 11.68 6.01 0.77
C LYS A 118 10.46 5.89 -0.13
N MET A 119 9.30 6.42 0.27
CA MET A 119 8.07 6.25 -0.49
C MET A 119 8.17 6.82 -1.91
N VAL A 120 8.78 8.01 -2.09
CA VAL A 120 9.00 8.60 -3.43
C VAL A 120 9.86 7.70 -4.30
N GLU A 121 10.90 7.09 -3.73
CA GLU A 121 11.78 6.15 -4.43
C GLU A 121 11.00 4.89 -4.84
N TRP A 122 10.22 4.31 -3.92
CA TRP A 122 9.55 3.04 -4.15
C TRP A 122 8.28 3.12 -4.99
N THR A 123 7.65 4.29 -5.06
CA THR A 123 6.54 4.54 -5.98
C THR A 123 7.03 5.00 -7.35
N CYS A 124 8.34 5.13 -7.57
CA CYS A 124 8.95 5.46 -8.84
C CYS A 124 9.56 4.23 -9.52
N GLY A 125 9.46 4.15 -10.85
CA GLY A 125 10.05 3.07 -11.63
C GLY A 125 9.68 3.14 -13.11
N THR A 126 9.74 1.99 -13.77
CA THR A 126 9.46 1.82 -15.20
C THR A 126 8.10 1.18 -15.47
N PHE A 127 7.29 0.98 -14.43
CA PHE A 127 6.00 0.30 -14.53
C PHE A 127 4.95 1.19 -15.17
N ASN A 128 4.74 1.01 -16.47
CA ASN A 128 3.80 1.75 -17.31
C ASN A 128 2.72 0.83 -17.89
N GLU A 129 1.92 1.33 -18.84
CA GLU A 129 0.81 0.58 -19.44
C GLU A 129 1.24 -0.69 -20.20
N ASN A 130 2.38 -0.66 -20.88
CA ASN A 130 2.89 -1.85 -21.55
C ASN A 130 3.27 -2.92 -20.52
N ALA A 131 3.92 -2.50 -19.42
CA ALA A 131 4.23 -3.39 -18.31
C ALA A 131 2.96 -3.92 -17.62
N SER A 132 1.93 -3.10 -17.42
CA SER A 132 0.66 -3.54 -16.83
C SER A 132 -0.06 -4.56 -17.70
N TYR A 133 -0.06 -4.37 -19.02
CA TYR A 133 -0.60 -5.35 -19.96
C TYR A 133 0.12 -6.70 -19.86
N CYS A 134 1.46 -6.70 -19.88
CA CYS A 134 2.24 -7.93 -19.73
C CYS A 134 1.96 -8.64 -18.40
N VAL A 135 1.93 -7.90 -17.28
CA VAL A 135 1.62 -8.47 -15.96
C VAL A 135 0.21 -9.05 -15.92
N ARG A 136 -0.77 -8.37 -16.53
CA ARG A 136 -2.15 -8.86 -16.61
C ARG A 136 -2.22 -10.23 -17.31
N THR A 137 -1.52 -10.38 -18.43
CA THR A 137 -1.43 -11.66 -19.15
C THR A 137 -0.75 -12.74 -18.30
N VAL A 138 0.35 -12.40 -17.61
CA VAL A 138 1.04 -13.34 -16.71
C VAL A 138 0.13 -13.80 -15.57
N LEU A 139 -0.57 -12.88 -14.91
CA LEU A 139 -1.49 -13.21 -13.82
C LEU A 139 -2.64 -14.09 -14.30
N TYR A 140 -3.23 -13.78 -15.46
CA TYR A 140 -4.29 -14.59 -16.06
C TYR A 140 -3.82 -16.01 -16.34
N ASN A 141 -2.70 -16.17 -17.05
CA ASN A 141 -2.15 -17.48 -17.37
C ASN A 141 -1.81 -18.29 -16.11
N ARG A 142 -1.32 -17.62 -15.07
CA ARG A 142 -1.04 -18.27 -13.79
C ARG A 142 -2.30 -18.83 -13.13
N ILE A 143 -3.37 -18.05 -13.09
CA ILE A 143 -4.66 -18.49 -12.54
C ILE A 143 -5.19 -19.72 -13.29
N ILE A 144 -5.15 -19.70 -14.63
CA ILE A 144 -5.59 -20.83 -15.46
C ILE A 144 -4.73 -22.07 -15.21
N SER A 145 -3.40 -21.90 -15.18
CA SER A 145 -2.48 -23.00 -14.89
C SER A 145 -2.72 -23.61 -13.51
N ASP A 146 -2.92 -22.78 -12.47
CA ASP A 146 -3.16 -23.25 -11.11
C ASP A 146 -4.54 -23.92 -10.96
N ALA A 147 -5.52 -23.54 -11.78
CA ALA A 147 -6.83 -24.20 -11.83
C ALA A 147 -6.74 -25.60 -12.48
N ASN A 148 -6.03 -25.70 -13.61
CA ASN A 148 -5.86 -26.96 -14.33
C ASN A 148 -4.94 -27.96 -13.59
N ALA A 149 -4.02 -27.48 -12.76
CA ALA A 149 -3.17 -28.36 -11.94
C ALA A 149 -3.92 -29.04 -10.79
N LYS A 150 -5.16 -28.62 -10.49
CA LYS A 150 -6.01 -29.17 -9.42
C LYS A 150 -7.08 -30.14 -9.92
N THR A 151 -7.13 -30.39 -11.23
CA THR A 151 -7.99 -31.38 -11.89
C THR A 151 -7.16 -32.55 -12.37
#